data_AF-A0A1F3YH86-F1
#
_entry.id   AF-A0A1F3YH86-F1
#
_cell.length_a   1.000
_cell.length_b   1.000
_cell.length_c   1.000
_cell.angle_alpha   90.00
_cell.angle_beta   90.00
_cell.angle_gamma   90.00
#
_symmetry.space_group_name_H-M   'P 1'
#
loop_
_entity.id
_entity.type
_entity.pdbx_description
1 polymer ?
#
loop_
_entity_poly.entity_id
_entity_poly.type
_entity_poly.pdbx_seq_one_letter_code
_entity_poly.pdbx_strand_id
1 'polypeptide(L)'
;MPQARWGEGSSERLDQLAVELVQLKLQVIVTQGGPATHPVIRAGATMPVVFGYSGDPVEGRVVASFARPGRNFTGVSFLSLELVGKRMELLKEALPGLKRVAIIARPEHPGEQGELRADRVIK
;
A
#
# COMPACT_ATOMS: atom_id res chain seq x y z
N MET A 1 9.22 6.73 -23.08
CA MET A 1 7.96 6.78 -22.30
C MET A 1 7.90 5.54 -21.41
N PRO A 2 7.68 5.65 -20.09
CA PRO A 2 7.38 4.47 -19.27
C PRO A 2 6.07 3.85 -19.74
N GLN A 3 6.06 2.56 -20.05
CA GLN A 3 4.83 1.85 -20.43
C GLN A 3 4.19 1.27 -19.17
N ALA A 4 3.02 1.79 -18.78
CA ALA A 4 2.26 1.23 -17.66
C ALA A 4 1.72 -0.15 -18.03
N ARG A 5 1.81 -1.10 -17.10
CA ARG A 5 1.28 -2.45 -17.24
C ARG A 5 0.35 -2.76 -16.08
N TRP A 6 -0.87 -3.14 -16.40
CA TRP A 6 -1.95 -3.34 -15.44
C TRP A 6 -2.28 -4.82 -15.27
N GLY A 7 -2.60 -5.19 -14.03
CA GLY A 7 -3.03 -6.54 -13.66
C GLY A 7 -4.49 -6.86 -14.01
N GLU A 8 -5.28 -5.85 -14.40
CA GLU A 8 -6.70 -6.00 -14.76
C GLU A 8 -7.52 -6.79 -13.72
N GLY A 9 -7.23 -6.59 -12.43
CA GLY A 9 -7.88 -7.30 -11.33
C GLY A 9 -7.39 -8.74 -11.09
N SER A 10 -6.45 -9.25 -11.87
CA SER A 10 -5.88 -10.59 -11.72
C SER A 10 -4.55 -10.58 -10.97
N SER A 11 -4.49 -11.32 -9.86
CA SER A 11 -3.24 -11.54 -9.12
C SER A 11 -2.22 -12.34 -9.92
N GLU A 12 -2.67 -13.35 -10.68
CA GLU A 12 -1.80 -14.18 -11.51
C GLU A 12 -1.12 -13.35 -12.60
N ARG A 13 -1.88 -12.42 -13.21
CA ARG A 13 -1.32 -11.48 -14.18
C ARG A 13 -0.27 -10.56 -13.56
N LEU A 14 -0.48 -10.10 -12.32
CA LEU A 14 0.52 -9.29 -11.61
C LEU A 14 1.79 -10.09 -11.31
N ASP A 15 1.67 -11.38 -10.98
CA ASP A 15 2.81 -12.28 -10.81
C ASP A 15 3.60 -12.45 -12.11
N GLN A 16 2.91 -12.68 -13.23
CA GLN A 16 3.53 -12.80 -14.55
C GLN A 16 4.23 -11.49 -14.97
N LEU A 17 3.56 -10.35 -14.79
CA LEU A 17 4.12 -9.04 -15.09
C LEU A 17 5.36 -8.73 -14.25
N ALA A 18 5.37 -9.10 -12.97
CA ALA A 18 6.52 -8.89 -12.10
C ALA A 18 7.75 -9.67 -12.58
N VAL A 19 7.57 -10.94 -12.96
CA VAL A 19 8.66 -11.75 -13.53
C VAL A 19 9.17 -11.13 -14.83
N GLU A 20 8.28 -10.73 -15.74
CA GLU A 20 8.66 -10.08 -16.99
C GLU A 20 9.47 -8.79 -16.75
N LEU A 21 8.97 -7.90 -15.87
CA LEU A 21 9.61 -6.62 -15.59
C LEU A 21 11.01 -6.79 -14.98
N VAL A 22 11.21 -7.78 -14.11
CA VAL A 22 12.52 -8.10 -13.54
C VAL A 22 13.48 -8.62 -14.62
N GLN A 23 13.00 -9.46 -15.53
CA GLN A 23 13.81 -10.01 -16.62
C GLN A 23 14.22 -8.96 -17.67
N LEU A 24 13.42 -7.91 -17.86
CA LEU A 24 13.72 -6.80 -18.76
C LEU A 24 14.89 -5.91 -18.29
N LYS A 25 15.44 -6.14 -17.09
CA LYS A 25 16.59 -5.40 -16.53
C LYS A 25 16.42 -3.88 -16.61
N LEU A 26 15.22 -3.42 -16.24
CA LEU A 26 14.88 -2.00 -16.21
C LEU A 26 15.77 -1.24 -15.20
N GLN A 27 15.99 0.04 -15.46
CA GLN A 27 16.74 0.91 -14.54
C GLN A 27 15.97 1.18 -13.25
N VAL A 28 14.63 1.17 -13.31
CA VAL A 28 13.73 1.34 -12.17
C VAL A 28 12.40 0.64 -12.47
N ILE A 29 11.77 0.09 -11.43
CA ILE A 29 10.39 -0.40 -11.48
C ILE A 29 9.54 0.49 -10.57
N VAL A 30 8.37 0.91 -11.05
CA VAL A 30 7.39 1.64 -10.23
C VAL A 30 6.19 0.75 -10.00
N THR A 31 5.75 0.62 -8.75
CA THR A 31 4.60 -0.21 -8.35
C THR A 31 3.57 0.59 -7.59
N GLN A 32 2.30 0.19 -7.67
CA GLN A 32 1.20 0.82 -6.94
C GLN A 32 0.39 -0.24 -6.19
N GLY A 33 0.38 -0.10 -4.86
CA GLY A 33 -0.30 -1.00 -3.93
C GLY A 33 0.41 -2.32 -3.69
N GLY A 34 0.12 -2.93 -2.54
CA GLY A 34 0.67 -4.24 -2.17
C GLY A 34 0.47 -5.35 -3.20
N PRO A 35 -0.70 -5.47 -3.86
CA PRO A 35 -0.90 -6.49 -4.89
C PRO A 35 0.11 -6.41 -6.04
N ALA A 36 0.62 -5.22 -6.40
CA ALA A 36 1.64 -5.07 -7.44
C ALA A 36 3.08 -5.12 -6.88
N THR A 37 3.30 -4.60 -5.66
CA THR A 37 4.64 -4.54 -5.06
C THR A 37 5.18 -5.90 -4.63
N HIS A 38 4.35 -6.75 -4.00
CA HIS A 38 4.81 -8.05 -3.47
C HIS A 38 5.25 -9.04 -4.55
N PRO A 39 4.56 -9.17 -5.70
CA PRO A 39 5.06 -9.95 -6.83
C PRO A 39 6.48 -9.57 -7.25
N VAL A 40 6.80 -8.27 -7.31
CA VAL A 40 8.14 -7.78 -7.69
C VAL A 40 9.19 -8.16 -6.64
N ILE A 41 8.83 -8.17 -5.35
CA ILE A 41 9.69 -8.70 -4.28
C ILE A 41 9.93 -10.21 -4.49
N ARG A 42 8.86 -10.99 -4.72
CA ARG A 42 8.96 -12.46 -4.93
C ARG A 42 9.76 -12.82 -6.17
N ALA A 43 9.63 -12.03 -7.23
CA ALA A 43 10.38 -12.19 -8.48
C ALA A 43 11.88 -11.85 -8.32
N GLY A 44 12.30 -11.30 -7.17
CA GLY A 44 13.71 -11.07 -6.87
C GLY A 44 14.29 -9.86 -7.58
N ALA A 45 13.51 -8.77 -7.72
CA ALA A 45 14.00 -7.53 -8.31
C ALA A 45 15.28 -7.04 -7.61
N THR A 46 16.33 -6.78 -8.39
CA THR A 46 17.61 -6.23 -7.90
C THR A 46 17.80 -4.75 -8.26
N MET A 47 17.07 -4.26 -9.26
CA MET A 47 17.01 -2.85 -9.63
C MET A 47 16.21 -2.04 -8.61
N PRO A 48 16.41 -0.71 -8.51
CA PRO A 48 15.58 0.15 -7.68
C PRO A 48 14.08 -0.02 -7.95
N VAL A 49 13.29 -0.14 -6.89
CA VAL A 49 11.82 -0.19 -6.94
C VAL A 49 11.24 0.97 -6.15
N VAL A 50 10.41 1.77 -6.81
CA VAL A 50 9.66 2.87 -6.18
C VAL A 50 8.20 2.44 -6.03
N PHE A 51 7.67 2.42 -4.81
CA PHE A 51 6.27 2.08 -4.56
C PHE A 51 5.41 3.29 -4.19
N GLY A 52 4.12 3.23 -4.52
CA GLY A 52 3.07 3.95 -3.81
C GLY A 52 2.24 2.92 -3.03
N TYR A 53 2.07 3.11 -1.72
CA TYR A 53 1.51 2.08 -0.85
C TYR A 53 0.46 2.67 0.11
N SER A 54 -0.75 2.11 0.11
CA SER A 54 -1.86 2.60 0.94
C SER A 54 -1.76 2.18 2.40
N GLY A 55 -1.24 0.99 2.65
CA GLY A 55 -1.05 0.44 3.99
C GLY A 55 0.26 0.87 4.65
N ASP A 56 0.66 0.14 5.70
CA ASP A 56 1.99 0.26 6.29
C ASP A 56 3.00 -0.61 5.50
N PRO A 57 4.00 -0.01 4.81
CA PRO A 57 4.99 -0.76 4.02
C PRO A 57 6.02 -1.49 4.91
N VAL A 58 6.15 -1.12 6.18
CA VAL A 58 6.96 -1.84 7.19
C VAL A 58 6.21 -3.09 7.64
N GLU A 59 4.95 -2.97 8.04
CA GLU A 59 4.11 -4.12 8.40
C GLU A 59 3.96 -5.08 7.21
N GLY A 60 3.81 -4.53 6.00
CA GLY A 60 3.80 -5.29 4.74
C GLY A 60 5.14 -5.90 4.33
N ARG A 61 6.21 -5.67 5.10
CA ARG A 61 7.57 -6.17 4.84
C ARG A 61 8.12 -5.77 3.46
N VAL A 62 7.64 -4.65 2.91
CA VAL A 62 8.19 -4.03 1.70
C VAL A 62 9.53 -3.37 2.01
N VAL A 63 9.62 -2.72 3.18
CA VAL A 63 10.82 -2.04 3.68
C VAL A 63 11.06 -2.38 5.16
N ALA A 64 12.30 -2.25 5.62
CA ALA A 64 12.65 -2.48 7.03
C ALA A 64 12.19 -1.35 7.96
N SER A 65 12.20 -0.11 7.47
CA SER A 65 11.71 1.08 8.18
C SER A 65 11.52 2.24 7.21
N PHE A 66 10.80 3.28 7.62
CA PHE A 66 10.66 4.52 6.83
C PHE A 66 11.99 5.26 6.65
N ALA A 67 12.78 5.41 7.72
CA ALA A 67 14.03 6.17 7.66
C ALA A 67 15.15 5.41 6.92
N ARG A 68 15.14 4.09 6.98
CA ARG A 68 16.14 3.20 6.36
C ARG A 68 15.43 1.98 5.78
N PRO A 69 15.07 2.01 4.48
CA PRO A 69 14.33 0.91 3.86
C PRO A 69 15.07 -0.43 3.81
N GLY A 70 16.41 -0.39 3.82
CA GLY A 70 17.28 -1.56 3.99
C GLY A 70 17.67 -2.31 2.71
N ARG A 71 16.87 -2.25 1.64
CA ARG A 71 17.18 -2.84 0.32
C ARG A 71 16.91 -1.84 -0.81
N ASN A 72 16.75 -2.35 -2.03
CA ASN A 72 16.46 -1.60 -3.27
C ASN A 72 15.00 -1.09 -3.38
N PHE A 73 14.20 -1.14 -2.31
CA PHE A 73 12.82 -0.67 -2.31
C PHE A 73 12.71 0.65 -1.54
N THR A 74 12.04 1.64 -2.12
CA THR A 74 11.69 2.91 -1.49
C THR A 74 10.36 3.41 -2.05
N GLY A 75 9.79 4.49 -1.53
CA GLY A 75 8.53 4.99 -2.06
C GLY A 75 7.77 5.95 -1.16
N VAL A 76 6.47 6.03 -1.43
CA VAL A 76 5.52 6.89 -0.74
C VAL A 76 4.48 6.01 -0.05
N SER A 77 4.27 6.25 1.25
CA SER A 77 3.05 5.80 1.94
C SER A 77 1.99 6.89 1.80
N PHE A 78 0.73 6.49 1.60
CA PHE A 78 -0.40 7.42 1.51
C PHE A 78 -0.92 7.90 2.88
N LEU A 79 -0.25 7.53 3.97
CA LEU A 79 -0.60 7.93 5.34
C LEU A 79 -2.07 7.62 5.68
N SER A 80 -2.59 6.51 5.16
CA SER A 80 -4.01 6.17 5.31
C SER A 80 -4.35 6.04 6.79
N LEU A 81 -3.51 5.38 7.57
CA LEU A 81 -3.67 5.16 9.00
C LEU A 81 -3.70 6.46 9.81
N GLU A 82 -2.73 7.34 9.59
CA GLU A 82 -2.59 8.60 10.31
C GLU A 82 -3.77 9.54 10.05
N LEU A 83 -4.39 9.41 8.86
CA LEU A 83 -5.52 10.23 8.44
C LEU A 83 -6.89 9.70 8.87
N VAL A 84 -6.98 8.50 9.49
CA VAL A 84 -8.24 7.95 10.01
C VAL A 84 -8.94 8.95 10.94
N GLY A 85 -8.18 9.55 11.84
CA GLY A 85 -8.60 10.62 12.75
C GLY A 85 -9.38 11.73 12.05
N LYS A 86 -8.72 12.32 11.06
CA LYS A 86 -9.27 13.45 10.32
C LYS A 86 -10.47 13.06 9.45
N ARG A 87 -10.47 11.84 8.89
CA ARG A 87 -11.62 11.34 8.13
C ARG A 87 -12.87 11.21 9.00
N MET A 88 -12.73 10.75 10.24
CA MET A 88 -13.86 10.68 11.17
C MET A 88 -14.32 12.06 11.66
N GLU A 89 -13.39 12.98 11.90
CA GLU A 89 -13.71 14.38 12.24
C GLU A 89 -14.55 15.03 11.13
N LEU A 90 -14.08 14.97 9.88
CA LEU A 90 -14.79 15.52 8.72
C LEU A 90 -16.16 14.85 8.51
N LEU A 91 -16.27 13.54 8.78
CA LEU A 91 -17.55 12.83 8.68
C LEU A 91 -18.54 13.31 9.74
N LYS A 92 -18.10 13.60 10.97
CA LYS A 92 -18.93 14.18 12.04
C LYS A 92 -19.34 15.62 11.73
N GLU A 93 -18.44 16.43 11.15
CA GLU A 93 -18.75 17.79 10.69
C GLU A 93 -19.83 17.79 9.60
N ALA A 94 -19.71 16.89 8.62
CA ALA A 94 -20.66 16.78 7.51
C ALA A 94 -22.03 16.22 7.95
N LEU A 95 -22.06 15.37 8.99
CA LEU A 95 -23.27 14.72 9.49
C LEU A 95 -23.38 14.86 11.02
N PRO A 96 -23.83 16.02 11.53
CA PRO A 96 -23.87 16.32 12.97
C PRO A 96 -24.68 15.33 13.83
N GLY A 97 -25.61 14.59 13.23
CA GLY A 97 -26.44 13.57 13.90
C GLY A 97 -25.90 12.14 13.84
N LEU A 98 -24.68 11.93 13.33
CA LEU A 98 -24.09 10.62 13.12
C LEU A 98 -23.86 9.89 14.46
N LYS A 99 -24.45 8.69 14.61
CA LYS A 99 -24.33 7.87 15.84
C LYS A 99 -23.53 6.58 15.67
N ARG A 100 -23.43 6.06 14.44
CA ARG A 100 -22.80 4.77 14.13
C ARG A 100 -22.17 4.82 12.75
N VAL A 101 -20.97 4.25 12.63
CA VAL A 101 -20.25 4.08 11.37
C VAL A 101 -19.97 2.58 11.21
N ALA A 102 -20.29 2.03 10.05
CA ALA A 102 -19.89 0.68 9.68
C ALA A 102 -18.59 0.76 8.87
N ILE A 103 -17.60 -0.05 9.24
CA ILE A 103 -16.32 -0.13 8.53
C ILE A 103 -16.25 -1.47 7.83
N ILE A 104 -16.01 -1.44 6.53
CA ILE A 104 -15.74 -2.63 5.71
C ILE A 104 -14.27 -2.58 5.32
N ALA A 105 -13.55 -3.60 5.74
CA ALA A 105 -12.11 -3.64 5.73
C ALA A 105 -11.61 -5.01 5.25
N ARG A 106 -10.37 -5.07 4.75
CA ARG A 106 -9.68 -6.34 4.52
C ARG A 106 -8.71 -6.57 5.68
N PRO A 107 -8.98 -7.49 6.61
CA PRO A 107 -8.18 -7.64 7.84
C PRO A 107 -6.70 -7.94 7.59
N GLU A 108 -6.37 -8.53 6.44
CA GLU A 108 -5.00 -8.87 6.05
C GLU A 108 -4.25 -7.72 5.36
N HIS A 109 -4.88 -6.55 5.16
CA HIS A 109 -4.20 -5.37 4.63
C HIS A 109 -3.23 -4.81 5.68
N PRO A 110 -1.92 -4.67 5.40
CA PRO A 110 -0.97 -4.14 6.38
C PRO A 110 -1.34 -2.73 6.83
N GLY A 111 -1.46 -2.51 8.14
CA GLY A 111 -1.91 -1.26 8.75
C GLY A 111 -3.38 -1.28 9.19
N GLU A 112 -4.21 -2.19 8.68
CA GLU A 112 -5.67 -2.22 8.90
C GLU A 112 -6.05 -2.32 10.38
N GLN A 113 -5.33 -3.14 11.16
CA GLN A 113 -5.59 -3.25 12.59
C GLN A 113 -5.28 -1.95 13.34
N GLY A 114 -4.34 -1.15 12.85
CA GLY A 114 -4.10 0.20 13.32
C GLY A 114 -5.28 1.12 13.00
N GLU A 115 -5.81 1.03 11.78
CA GLU A 115 -6.90 1.91 11.31
C GLU A 115 -8.16 1.69 12.14
N LEU A 116 -8.56 0.43 12.31
CA LEU A 116 -9.71 0.03 13.13
C LEU A 116 -9.58 0.43 14.60
N ARG A 117 -8.35 0.55 15.12
CA ARG A 117 -8.10 1.04 16.50
C ARG A 117 -8.21 2.55 16.57
N ALA A 118 -7.66 3.27 15.60
CA ALA A 118 -7.71 4.73 15.54
C ALA A 118 -9.15 5.25 15.47
N ASP A 119 -10.04 4.54 14.76
CA ASP A 119 -11.47 4.87 14.72
C ASP A 119 -12.16 4.80 16.09
N ARG A 120 -11.74 3.86 16.95
CA ARG A 120 -12.35 3.64 18.27
C ARG A 120 -12.00 4.70 19.31
N VAL A 121 -10.93 5.46 19.07
CA VAL A 121 -10.48 6.53 19.98
C VAL A 121 -11.33 7.79 19.81
N ILE A 122 -12.01 7.95 18.68
CA ILE A 122 -12.82 9.11 18.33
C ILE A 122 -14.26 8.88 18.77
N LYS A 123 -14.46 8.58 20.05
CA LYS A 123 -15.77 8.68 20.69
C LYS A 123 -16.06 10.14 20.98
#